data_AF-A0A552APC3-F1
#
_entry.id   AF-A0A552APC3-F1
#
_cell.length_a   1.000
_cell.length_b   1.000
_cell.length_c   1.000
_cell.angle_alpha   90.00
_cell.angle_beta   90.00
_cell.angle_gamma   90.00
#
_symmetry.space_group_name_H-M   'P 1'
#
loop_
_entity.id
_entity.type
_entity.pdbx_description
1 polymer ?
#
loop_
_entity_poly.entity_id
_entity_poly.type
_entity_poly.pdbx_seq_one_letter_code
_entity_poly.pdbx_strand_id
1 'polypeptide(L)'
;MPQNLSDAERQASNCGLYISKLQALLAEIEPPSEKYKMLLSLCDAQKQARNCGLDIPKLEALLAEIEPLSEKYKIIFYLAATGLFSADDLAEMFNHSSGKNLNADFNKNLGSHLKDYLELDDSDRLGITSLRRILFKKGYLVDINDDELVRVLPTRYAENSQLEQSFTVRHN
;
A
#
# COMPACT_ATOMS: atom_id res chain seq x y z
N MET A 1 -2.66 16.05 -40.88
CA MET A 1 -3.79 15.78 -39.96
C MET A 1 -4.74 14.86 -40.70
N PRO A 2 -4.79 13.54 -40.42
CA PRO A 2 -5.79 12.68 -41.03
C PRO A 2 -7.15 13.00 -40.41
N GLN A 3 -8.15 13.21 -41.25
CA GLN A 3 -9.43 13.83 -40.88
C GLN A 3 -10.58 12.85 -40.68
N ASN A 4 -10.35 11.53 -40.64
CA ASN A 4 -11.38 10.55 -40.31
C ASN A 4 -10.77 9.30 -39.66
N LEU A 5 -11.47 8.69 -38.69
CA LEU A 5 -11.07 7.46 -37.99
C LEU A 5 -10.67 6.32 -38.95
N SER A 6 -11.31 6.27 -40.12
CA SER A 6 -11.04 5.28 -41.17
C SER A 6 -9.61 5.35 -41.74
N ASP A 7 -9.00 6.54 -41.78
CA ASP A 7 -7.62 6.69 -42.27
C ASP A 7 -6.60 6.24 -41.22
N ALA A 8 -6.89 6.46 -39.93
CA ALA A 8 -6.05 6.02 -38.83
C ALA A 8 -6.02 4.49 -38.69
N GLU A 9 -7.17 3.82 -38.87
CA GLU A 9 -7.26 2.36 -38.88
C GLU A 9 -6.50 1.75 -40.06
N ARG A 10 -6.55 2.41 -41.22
CA ARG A 10 -5.80 2.01 -42.42
C ARG A 10 -4.29 2.16 -42.23
N GLN A 11 -3.85 3.23 -41.55
CA GLN A 11 -2.46 3.47 -41.21
C GLN A 11 -1.93 2.48 -40.16
N ALA A 12 -2.74 2.12 -39.16
CA ALA A 12 -2.38 1.12 -38.15
C ALA A 12 -2.23 -0.30 -38.74
N SER A 13 -3.09 -0.66 -39.70
CA SER A 13 -3.01 -1.94 -40.43
C SER A 13 -1.75 -2.05 -41.30
N ASN A 14 -1.34 -0.95 -41.96
CA ASN A 14 -0.09 -0.89 -42.73
C ASN A 14 1.18 -0.98 -41.87
N CYS A 15 1.08 -0.69 -40.56
CA CYS A 15 2.18 -0.82 -39.59
C CYS A 15 2.24 -2.22 -38.93
N GLY A 16 1.42 -3.19 -39.38
CA GLY A 16 1.40 -4.53 -38.81
C GLY A 16 0.82 -4.62 -37.40
N LEU A 17 0.24 -3.53 -36.88
CA LEU A 17 -0.50 -3.54 -35.63
C LEU A 17 -1.91 -4.11 -35.89
N TYR A 18 -2.03 -5.43 -35.76
CA TYR A 18 -3.34 -6.08 -35.73
C TYR A 18 -4.09 -5.60 -34.48
N ILE A 19 -5.01 -4.64 -34.66
CA ILE A 19 -5.91 -4.16 -33.61
C ILE A 19 -6.63 -5.34 -32.96
N SER A 20 -6.95 -6.39 -33.72
CA SER A 20 -7.53 -7.64 -33.22
C SER A 20 -6.61 -8.43 -32.28
N LYS A 21 -5.28 -8.38 -32.46
CA LYS A 21 -4.33 -8.98 -31.50
C LYS A 21 -4.20 -8.15 -30.23
N LEU A 22 -4.27 -6.81 -30.34
CA LEU A 22 -4.32 -5.93 -29.17
C LEU A 22 -5.61 -6.10 -28.39
N GLN A 23 -6.74 -6.27 -29.07
CA GLN A 23 -8.03 -6.57 -28.44
C GLN A 23 -8.04 -7.96 -27.80
N ALA A 24 -7.42 -8.97 -28.43
CA ALA A 24 -7.25 -10.30 -27.84
C ALA A 24 -6.33 -10.26 -26.61
N LEU A 25 -5.20 -9.53 -26.67
CA LEU A 25 -4.33 -9.29 -25.52
C LEU A 25 -5.04 -8.52 -24.40
N LEU A 26 -5.85 -7.51 -24.73
CA LEU A 26 -6.66 -6.77 -23.77
C LEU A 26 -7.77 -7.62 -23.15
N ALA A 27 -8.27 -8.64 -23.86
CA ALA A 27 -9.23 -9.61 -23.34
C ALA A 27 -8.58 -10.73 -22.50
N GLU A 28 -7.29 -11.01 -22.72
CA GLU A 28 -6.46 -11.91 -21.89
C GLU A 28 -5.95 -11.22 -20.60
N ILE A 29 -5.96 -9.89 -20.55
CA ILE A 29 -5.74 -9.13 -19.32
C ILE A 29 -7.05 -9.19 -18.52
N GLU A 30 -7.05 -9.98 -17.44
CA GLU A 30 -8.17 -10.07 -16.48
C GLU A 30 -8.77 -8.68 -16.16
N PRO A 31 -10.11 -8.58 -16.02
CA PRO A 31 -10.74 -7.32 -15.68
C PRO A 31 -10.10 -6.75 -14.40
N PRO A 32 -9.89 -5.42 -14.30
CA PRO A 32 -9.15 -4.79 -13.20
C PRO A 32 -9.64 -5.17 -11.80
N SER A 33 -10.87 -5.67 -11.66
CA SER A 33 -11.47 -6.06 -10.38
C SER A 33 -11.06 -7.46 -9.86
N GLU A 34 -10.57 -8.38 -10.69
CA GLU A 34 -10.12 -9.71 -10.24
C GLU A 34 -8.66 -9.74 -9.79
N LYS A 35 -7.85 -8.78 -10.24
CA LYS A 35 -6.42 -8.63 -9.92
C LYS A 35 -6.10 -8.60 -8.41
N TYR A 36 -7.06 -8.19 -7.58
CA TYR A 36 -6.92 -8.12 -6.11
C TYR A 36 -7.80 -9.11 -5.36
N LYS A 37 -8.53 -9.96 -6.09
CA LYS A 37 -9.35 -11.03 -5.53
C LYS A 37 -8.51 -12.29 -5.22
N MET A 38 -7.19 -12.14 -5.07
CA MET A 38 -6.43 -13.07 -4.24
C MET A 38 -7.07 -13.00 -2.86
N LEU A 39 -7.61 -14.12 -2.39
CA LEU A 39 -7.92 -14.33 -0.98
C LEU A 39 -6.61 -14.15 -0.20
N LEU A 40 -6.29 -12.91 0.18
CA LEU A 40 -5.10 -12.61 0.95
C LEU A 40 -5.27 -13.28 2.31
N SER A 41 -4.58 -14.39 2.52
CA SER A 41 -4.53 -15.03 3.81
C SER A 41 -3.69 -14.19 4.77
N LEU A 42 -3.96 -14.32 6.07
CA LEU A 42 -3.12 -13.72 7.10
C LEU A 42 -1.65 -14.16 6.95
N CYS A 43 -1.43 -15.42 6.59
CA CYS A 43 -0.09 -15.99 6.38
C CYS A 43 0.65 -15.30 5.23
N ASP A 44 -0.02 -14.97 4.13
CA ASP A 44 0.61 -14.31 2.98
C ASP A 44 0.95 -12.85 3.29
N ALA A 45 0.06 -12.14 4.00
CA ALA A 45 0.35 -10.78 4.47
C ALA A 45 1.54 -10.75 5.43
N GLN A 46 1.64 -11.73 6.34
CA GLN A 46 2.79 -11.88 7.25
C GLN A 46 4.09 -12.19 6.51
N LYS A 47 4.05 -13.08 5.50
CA LYS A 47 5.23 -13.36 4.65
C LYS A 47 5.68 -12.11 3.92
N GLN A 48 4.75 -11.35 3.35
CA GLN A 48 5.07 -10.10 2.65
C GLN A 48 5.66 -9.06 3.60
N ALA A 49 5.08 -8.90 4.80
CA ALA A 49 5.61 -8.05 5.85
C ALA A 49 7.04 -8.44 6.26
N ARG A 50 7.30 -9.75 6.44
CA ARG A 50 8.63 -10.28 6.75
C ARG A 50 9.64 -9.92 5.66
N ASN A 51 9.27 -10.13 4.40
CA ASN A 51 10.11 -9.79 3.25
C ASN A 51 10.39 -8.27 3.13
N CYS A 52 9.58 -7.43 3.78
CA CYS A 52 9.77 -5.98 3.87
C CYS A 52 10.53 -5.53 5.13
N GLY A 53 11.12 -6.47 5.88
CA GLY A 53 11.94 -6.21 7.05
C GLY A 53 11.20 -6.08 8.37
N LEU A 54 9.93 -6.47 8.43
CA LEU A 54 9.16 -6.39 9.68
C LEU A 54 9.45 -7.56 10.61
N ASP A 55 9.60 -7.26 11.89
CA ASP A 55 9.75 -8.24 12.97
C ASP A 55 8.38 -8.88 13.28
N ILE A 56 8.06 -9.96 12.56
CA ILE A 56 6.76 -10.63 12.68
C ILE A 56 6.46 -11.07 14.12
N PRO A 57 7.36 -11.74 14.87
CA PRO A 57 7.11 -12.09 16.27
C PRO A 57 6.74 -10.90 17.15
N LYS A 58 7.43 -9.75 17.03
CA LYS A 58 7.06 -8.54 17.79
C LYS A 58 5.70 -7.98 17.38
N LEU A 59 5.40 -7.99 16.08
CA LEU A 59 4.09 -7.52 15.59
C LEU A 59 2.94 -8.43 16.05
N GLU A 60 3.15 -9.76 16.08
CA GLU A 60 2.19 -10.71 16.63
C GLU A 60 1.94 -10.47 18.12
N ALA A 61 3.00 -10.22 18.90
CA ALA A 61 2.88 -9.87 20.31
C ALA A 61 2.08 -8.57 20.51
N LEU A 62 2.37 -7.52 19.73
CA LEU A 62 1.63 -6.26 19.75
C LEU A 62 0.14 -6.47 19.45
N LEU A 63 -0.19 -7.24 18.41
CA LEU A 63 -1.59 -7.49 18.04
C LEU A 63 -2.31 -8.36 19.07
N ALA A 64 -1.61 -9.26 19.76
CA ALA A 64 -2.17 -10.08 20.83
C ALA A 64 -2.60 -9.25 22.04
N GLU A 65 -1.90 -8.16 22.35
CA GLU A 65 -2.28 -7.24 23.43
C GLU A 65 -3.54 -6.42 23.12
N ILE A 66 -3.89 -6.27 21.83
CA ILE A 66 -5.03 -5.47 21.36
C ILE A 66 -6.32 -6.31 21.24
N GLU A 67 -6.23 -7.64 21.30
CA GLU A 67 -7.37 -8.52 21.01
C GLU A 67 -8.60 -8.24 21.89
N PRO A 68 -9.82 -8.41 21.33
CA PRO A 68 -10.14 -9.14 20.09
C PRO A 68 -10.05 -8.30 18.80
N LEU A 69 -9.38 -8.86 17.78
CA LEU A 69 -9.23 -8.25 16.45
C LEU A 69 -9.62 -9.21 15.33
N SER A 70 -10.42 -8.75 14.35
CA SER A 70 -10.81 -9.58 13.20
C SER A 70 -9.63 -9.85 12.27
N GLU A 71 -9.66 -10.98 11.57
CA GLU A 71 -8.61 -11.36 10.61
C GLU A 71 -8.44 -10.30 9.51
N LYS A 72 -9.54 -9.67 9.05
CA LYS A 72 -9.52 -8.54 8.10
C LYS A 72 -8.53 -7.45 8.54
N TYR A 73 -8.61 -7.00 9.79
CA TYR A 73 -7.77 -5.90 10.26
C TYR A 73 -6.33 -6.32 10.55
N LYS A 74 -6.11 -7.59 10.93
CA LYS A 74 -4.75 -8.16 11.00
C LYS A 74 -4.09 -8.13 9.62
N ILE A 75 -4.79 -8.54 8.57
CA ILE A 75 -4.28 -8.49 7.20
C ILE A 75 -3.99 -7.03 6.79
N ILE A 76 -4.94 -6.11 6.95
CA ILE A 76 -4.74 -4.69 6.62
C ILE A 76 -3.52 -4.12 7.35
N PHE A 77 -3.35 -4.44 8.63
CA PHE A 77 -2.21 -4.02 9.43
C PHE A 77 -0.87 -4.45 8.82
N TYR A 78 -0.72 -5.75 8.50
CA TYR A 78 0.53 -6.26 7.92
C TYR A 78 0.82 -5.63 6.56
N LEU A 79 -0.20 -5.49 5.69
CA LEU A 79 -0.02 -4.87 4.38
C LEU A 79 0.33 -3.38 4.49
N ALA A 80 -0.36 -2.63 5.35
CA ALA A 80 -0.06 -1.22 5.60
C ALA A 80 1.36 -1.03 6.18
N ALA A 81 1.79 -1.93 7.07
CA ALA A 81 3.13 -1.90 7.64
C ALA A 81 4.23 -2.10 6.59
N THR A 82 3.94 -2.76 5.46
CA THR A 82 4.92 -2.90 4.35
C THR A 82 5.25 -1.58 3.66
N GLY A 83 4.33 -0.60 3.68
CA GLY A 83 4.48 0.65 2.92
C GLY A 83 4.51 0.48 1.40
N LEU A 84 4.21 -0.72 0.88
CA LEU A 84 4.16 -0.99 -0.56
C LEU A 84 2.85 -0.49 -1.19
N PHE A 85 1.78 -0.51 -0.40
CA PHE A 85 0.42 -0.17 -0.81
C PHE A 85 0.04 1.23 -0.32
N SER A 86 -0.57 2.00 -1.21
CA SER A 86 -1.25 3.23 -0.85
C SER A 86 -2.54 2.92 -0.06
N ALA A 87 -3.10 3.94 0.61
CA ALA A 87 -4.41 3.78 1.26
C ALA A 87 -5.52 3.46 0.25
N ASP A 88 -5.41 3.95 -0.99
CA ASP A 88 -6.38 3.67 -2.05
C ASP A 88 -6.21 2.25 -2.60
N ASP A 89 -4.98 1.75 -2.73
CA ASP A 89 -4.71 0.36 -3.14
C ASP A 89 -5.35 -0.62 -2.14
N LEU A 90 -5.17 -0.37 -0.85
CA LEU A 90 -5.81 -1.17 0.20
C LEU A 90 -7.32 -0.97 0.20
N ALA A 91 -7.83 0.23 -0.10
CA ALA A 91 -9.27 0.43 -0.17
C ALA A 91 -9.90 -0.42 -1.28
N GLU A 92 -9.26 -0.49 -2.45
CA GLU A 92 -9.67 -1.37 -3.54
C GLU A 92 -9.66 -2.84 -3.10
N MET A 93 -8.57 -3.31 -2.48
CA MET A 93 -8.44 -4.70 -2.00
C MET A 93 -9.51 -5.10 -0.98
N PHE A 94 -9.92 -4.18 -0.12
CA PHE A 94 -10.87 -4.44 0.97
C PHE A 94 -12.29 -3.91 0.69
N ASN A 95 -12.60 -3.57 -0.56
CA ASN A 95 -13.92 -3.08 -1.01
C ASN A 95 -14.41 -1.82 -0.27
N HIS A 96 -13.51 -0.88 0.01
CA HIS A 96 -13.83 0.46 0.49
C HIS A 96 -13.89 1.45 -0.67
N SER A 97 -14.77 2.45 -0.56
CA SER A 97 -14.98 3.45 -1.62
C SER A 97 -13.84 4.46 -1.77
N SER A 98 -12.92 4.54 -0.81
CA SER A 98 -11.69 5.35 -0.90
C SER A 98 -10.72 4.99 0.22
N GLY A 99 -9.45 5.32 0.05
CA GLY A 99 -8.42 5.21 1.09
C GLY A 99 -8.75 6.02 2.34
N LYS A 100 -9.42 7.16 2.19
CA LYS A 100 -9.91 7.95 3.34
C LYS A 100 -10.93 7.17 4.16
N ASN A 101 -11.87 6.49 3.51
CA ASN A 101 -12.90 5.71 4.19
C ASN A 101 -12.31 4.45 4.83
N LEU A 102 -11.37 3.78 4.16
CA LEU A 102 -10.62 2.68 4.75
C LEU A 102 -9.82 3.15 5.96
N ASN A 103 -9.12 4.28 5.89
CA ASN A 103 -8.31 4.78 7.00
C ASN A 103 -9.17 5.14 8.22
N ALA A 104 -10.37 5.70 8.01
CA ALA A 104 -11.32 5.95 9.09
C ALA A 104 -11.81 4.64 9.72
N ASP A 105 -12.15 3.63 8.91
CA ASP A 105 -12.54 2.29 9.37
C ASP A 105 -11.40 1.61 10.15
N PHE A 106 -10.19 1.61 9.59
CA PHE A 106 -8.99 1.09 10.24
C PHE A 106 -8.75 1.75 11.60
N ASN A 107 -8.84 3.08 11.69
CA ASN A 107 -8.63 3.79 12.93
C ASN A 107 -9.68 3.46 14.00
N LYS A 108 -10.93 3.27 13.59
CA LYS A 108 -12.01 2.90 14.51
C LYS A 108 -11.83 1.49 15.09
N ASN A 109 -11.28 0.56 14.31
CA ASN A 109 -11.24 -0.86 14.68
C ASN A 109 -9.86 -1.33 15.18
N LEU A 110 -8.79 -0.60 14.90
CA LEU A 110 -7.43 -0.98 15.28
C LEU A 110 -6.54 0.22 15.60
N GLY A 111 -6.60 1.27 14.78
CA GLY A 111 -5.64 2.37 14.87
C GLY A 111 -5.72 3.15 16.19
N SER A 112 -6.90 3.32 16.78
CA SER A 112 -7.05 3.95 18.09
C SER A 112 -6.36 3.16 19.19
N HIS A 113 -6.49 1.83 19.18
CA HIS A 113 -5.86 0.96 20.18
C HIS A 113 -4.35 0.92 20.00
N LEU A 114 -3.87 0.86 18.75
CA LEU A 114 -2.43 0.89 18.46
C LEU A 114 -1.74 2.13 19.03
N LYS A 115 -2.42 3.27 19.16
CA LYS A 115 -1.82 4.47 19.75
C LYS A 115 -1.38 4.24 21.20
N ASP A 116 -2.21 3.57 21.98
CA ASP A 116 -1.95 3.31 23.40
C ASP A 116 -0.72 2.42 23.56
N TYR A 117 -0.66 1.32 22.81
CA TYR A 117 0.44 0.35 22.87
C TYR A 117 1.73 0.84 22.21
N LEU A 118 1.62 1.76 21.26
CA LEU A 118 2.78 2.39 20.64
C LEU A 118 3.18 3.67 21.37
N GLU A 119 2.56 4.01 22.51
CA GLU A 119 2.85 5.22 23.30
C GLU A 119 2.94 6.46 22.41
N LEU A 120 1.88 6.73 21.64
CA LEU A 120 1.76 7.90 20.79
C LEU A 120 0.98 9.00 21.51
N ASP A 121 1.35 10.26 21.27
CA ASP A 121 0.60 11.38 21.83
C ASP A 121 -0.82 11.44 21.24
N ASP A 122 -1.76 12.01 21.99
CA ASP A 122 -3.14 12.19 21.51
C ASP A 122 -3.20 12.97 20.19
N SER A 123 -2.26 13.89 19.98
CA SER A 123 -2.09 14.67 18.76
C SER A 123 -1.56 13.86 17.58
N ASP A 124 -0.91 12.73 17.81
CA ASP A 124 -0.32 11.93 16.74
C ASP A 124 -1.41 11.24 15.93
N ARG A 125 -1.31 11.36 14.60
CA ARG A 125 -2.22 10.65 13.70
C ARG A 125 -1.61 9.31 13.32
N LEU A 126 -2.12 8.24 13.93
CA LEU A 126 -1.92 6.89 13.42
C LEU A 126 -2.95 6.63 12.32
N GLY A 127 -2.48 6.15 11.18
CA GLY A 127 -3.28 5.75 10.04
C GLY A 127 -2.44 4.87 9.12
N ILE A 128 -3.07 4.32 8.10
CA ILE A 128 -2.45 3.38 7.14
C ILE A 128 -1.13 3.93 6.58
N THR A 129 -1.09 5.21 6.21
CA THR A 129 0.08 5.84 5.60
C THR A 129 1.20 6.14 6.60
N SER A 130 0.90 6.37 7.87
CA SER A 130 1.91 6.66 8.90
C SER A 130 2.39 5.41 9.64
N LEU A 131 1.66 4.29 9.54
CA LEU A 131 1.91 3.07 10.31
C LEU A 131 3.35 2.56 10.15
N ARG A 132 3.85 2.38 8.91
CA ARG A 132 5.22 1.89 8.68
C ARG A 132 6.27 2.78 9.36
N ARG A 133 6.13 4.10 9.24
CA ARG A 133 7.06 5.07 9.83
C ARG A 133 7.06 4.96 11.36
N ILE A 134 5.89 4.79 11.97
CA ILE A 134 5.75 4.64 13.42
C ILE A 134 6.41 3.33 13.88
N LEU A 135 6.10 2.22 13.22
CA LEU A 135 6.69 0.90 13.52
C LEU A 135 8.22 0.92 13.40
N PHE A 136 8.77 1.61 12.40
CA PHE A 136 10.21 1.82 12.28
C PHE A 136 10.80 2.57 13.48
N LYS A 137 10.21 3.70 13.86
CA LYS A 137 10.67 4.48 15.02
C LYS A 137 10.59 3.70 16.34
N LYS A 138 9.64 2.78 16.45
CA LYS A 138 9.40 1.96 17.64
C LYS A 138 10.16 0.60 17.60
N GLY A 139 11.02 0.37 16.60
CA GLY A 139 11.90 -0.80 16.57
C GLY A 139 11.21 -2.12 16.19
N TYR A 140 10.14 -2.04 15.40
CA TYR A 140 9.43 -3.20 14.83
C TYR A 140 9.95 -3.61 13.45
N LEU A 141 10.99 -2.95 12.96
CA LEU A 141 11.74 -3.39 11.78
C LEU A 141 13.02 -4.06 12.27
N VAL A 142 13.34 -5.22 11.70
CA VAL A 142 14.61 -5.91 11.92
C VAL A 142 15.69 -5.10 11.22
N ASP A 143 16.86 -4.96 11.84
CA ASP A 143 18.02 -4.32 11.22
C ASP A 143 18.48 -5.21 10.07
N ILE A 144 18.05 -4.87 8.85
CA ILE A 144 18.39 -5.62 7.65
C ILE A 144 19.79 -5.20 7.23
N ASN A 145 20.80 -5.65 7.97
CA ASN A 145 22.21 -5.59 7.59
C ASN A 145 22.51 -6.64 6.50
N ASP A 146 21.65 -6.74 5.50
CA ASP A 146 21.80 -7.63 4.36
C ASP A 146 21.76 -6.78 3.08
N ASP A 147 22.91 -6.73 2.40
CA ASP A 147 23.23 -5.89 1.24
C ASP A 147 22.26 -6.00 0.04
N GLU A 148 21.29 -6.93 0.07
CA GLU A 148 20.29 -7.11 -0.98
C GLU A 148 19.08 -6.16 -0.88
N LEU A 149 18.69 -5.68 0.30
CA LEU A 149 17.44 -4.91 0.49
C LEU A 149 17.61 -3.38 0.40
N VAL A 150 18.85 -2.90 0.38
CA VAL A 150 19.23 -1.47 0.23
C VAL A 150 18.68 -0.84 -1.07
N ARG A 151 18.25 -1.65 -2.05
CA ARG A 151 17.70 -1.15 -3.32
C ARG A 151 16.24 -0.70 -3.28
N VAL A 152 15.47 -1.07 -2.26
CA VAL A 152 14.00 -0.87 -2.26
C VAL A 152 13.53 0.23 -1.31
N LEU A 153 14.32 0.58 -0.29
CA LEU A 153 13.88 1.48 0.80
C LEU A 153 14.14 2.99 0.62
N PRO A 154 15.15 3.48 -0.14
CA PRO A 154 15.39 4.94 -0.20
C PRO A 154 14.47 5.72 -1.16
N THR A 155 13.92 5.11 -2.20
CA THR A 155 13.34 5.88 -3.32
C THR A 155 12.00 6.55 -3.01
N ARG A 156 11.09 5.92 -2.25
CA ARG A 156 9.80 6.56 -1.90
C ARG A 156 9.83 7.44 -0.65
N TYR A 157 10.75 7.20 0.29
CA TYR A 157 10.87 8.04 1.49
C TYR A 157 11.57 9.38 1.18
N ALA A 158 12.50 9.41 0.22
CA ALA A 158 13.14 10.66 -0.23
C ALA A 158 12.13 11.62 -0.88
N GLU A 159 11.19 11.11 -1.68
CA GLU A 159 10.21 11.93 -2.39
C GLU A 159 9.16 12.56 -1.46
N ASN A 160 8.70 11.83 -0.42
CA ASN A 160 7.74 12.38 0.55
C ASN A 160 8.38 13.34 1.57
N SER A 161 9.67 13.17 1.90
CA SER A 161 10.39 14.11 2.77
C SER A 161 10.65 15.46 2.10
N GLN A 162 10.73 15.52 0.77
CA GLN A 162 10.90 16.79 0.04
C GLN A 162 9.59 17.61 -0.04
N LEU A 163 8.44 16.93 -0.05
CA LEU A 163 7.14 17.60 -0.03
C LEU A 163 6.87 18.30 1.31
N GLU A 164 7.27 17.74 2.45
CA GLU A 164 7.06 18.38 3.76
C GLU A 164 7.97 19.61 4.01
N GLN A 165 9.15 19.68 3.39
CA GLN A 165 10.01 20.88 3.47
C GLN A 165 9.49 22.04 2.61
N SER A 166 8.65 21.75 1.62
CA SER A 166 8.14 22.75 0.67
C SER A 166 7.01 23.61 1.25
N PHE A 167 6.33 23.15 2.31
CA PHE A 167 5.22 23.89 2.93
C PHE A 167 5.64 24.83 4.05
N THR A 168 6.91 24.81 4.49
CA THR A 168 7.39 25.61 5.64
C THR A 168 8.15 26.88 5.27
N VAL A 169 8.06 27.38 4.05
CA VAL A 169 8.60 28.72 3.73
C VAL A 169 7.59 29.56 2.94
N ARG A 170 6.65 30.17 3.67
CA ARG A 170 6.16 31.53 3.40
C ARG A 170 5.78 32.21 4.71
N HIS A 171 6.78 32.71 5.42
CA HIS A 171 6.64 33.90 6.26
C HIS A 171 7.68 34.92 5.79
N ASN A 172 7.19 35.89 5.00
CA ASN A 172 7.42 37.32 5.13
C ASN A 172 6.68 38.05 4.02
#